data_AF-A0A438CNS5-F1
#
_entry.id   AF-A0A438CNS5-F1
#
_cell.length_a   1.000
_cell.length_b   1.000
_cell.length_c   1.000
_cell.angle_alpha   90.00
_cell.angle_beta   90.00
_cell.angle_gamma   90.00
#
_symmetry.space_group_name_H-M   'P 1'
#
loop_
_entity.id
_entity.type
_entity.pdbx_description
1 polymer ?
#
loop_
_entity_poly.entity_id
_entity_poly.type
_entity_poly.pdbx_seq_one_letter_code
_entity_poly.pdbx_strand_id
1 'polypeptide(L)'
;MALNFTPLLSFTFLQMGYHSSPKFSMASMHRSVSREIKNTKKTSSSPRKVQVTHSMPPHKIEIFKSMENWVEENVLIHLKPVEKCWQPQDFLPDPASDGFHERVEELQERAKGTPDDYFVVLVGEMITEEALPTYQTQINIIDGVRDETGASPSSWATWTRA
;
A
#
# COMPACT_ATOMS: atom_id res chain seq x y z
N MET A 1 -27.80 -22.10 2.48
CA MET A 1 -27.89 -21.09 1.41
C MET A 1 -26.48 -20.78 0.95
N ALA A 2 -26.11 -21.26 -0.22
CA ALA A 2 -24.78 -21.03 -0.80
C ALA A 2 -24.71 -19.60 -1.32
N LEU A 3 -23.74 -18.81 -0.85
CA LEU A 3 -23.45 -17.49 -1.39
C LEU A 3 -22.34 -17.64 -2.43
N ASN A 4 -22.76 -17.54 -3.70
CA ASN A 4 -21.88 -17.43 -4.85
C ASN A 4 -21.14 -16.09 -4.79
N PHE A 5 -19.83 -16.13 -4.56
CA PHE A 5 -18.96 -14.97 -4.69
C PHE A 5 -18.63 -14.77 -6.17
N THR A 6 -19.12 -13.67 -6.75
CA THR A 6 -18.61 -13.14 -8.02
C THR A 6 -17.70 -11.95 -7.68
N PRO A 7 -16.40 -11.99 -8.04
CA PRO A 7 -15.54 -10.82 -7.88
C PRO A 7 -15.66 -9.96 -9.13
N LEU A 8 -16.26 -8.79 -9.01
CA LEU A 8 -16.22 -7.73 -10.03
C LEU A 8 -15.29 -6.63 -9.53
N LEU A 9 -13.99 -6.92 -9.56
CA LEU A 9 -12.92 -5.93 -9.62
C LEU A 9 -11.91 -6.43 -10.66
N SER A 10 -12.25 -6.22 -11.93
CA SER A 10 -11.31 -6.40 -13.04
C SER A 10 -10.39 -5.17 -13.09
N PHE A 11 -9.28 -5.23 -12.37
CA PHE A 11 -8.13 -4.40 -12.71
C PHE A 11 -7.52 -4.99 -13.98
N THR A 12 -7.64 -4.26 -15.08
CA THR A 12 -6.97 -4.60 -16.33
C THR A 12 -5.46 -4.50 -16.13
N PHE A 13 -4.85 -5.64 -15.80
CA PHE A 13 -3.41 -5.81 -15.81
C PHE A 13 -2.93 -5.60 -17.25
N LEU A 14 -2.04 -4.63 -17.44
CA LEU A 14 -1.35 -4.44 -18.70
C LEU A 14 -0.65 -5.76 -19.04
N GLN A 15 -1.07 -6.42 -20.12
CA GLN A 15 -0.54 -7.71 -20.55
C GLN A 15 0.90 -7.51 -21.05
N MET A 16 1.86 -7.63 -20.14
CA MET A 16 3.27 -7.64 -20.46
C MET A 16 3.62 -9.08 -20.90
N GLY A 17 4.03 -9.22 -22.16
CA GLY A 17 4.25 -10.50 -22.82
C GLY A 17 5.17 -11.43 -22.03
N TYR A 18 4.86 -12.73 -22.07
CA TYR A 18 5.71 -13.80 -21.57
C TYR A 18 7.05 -13.79 -22.32
N HIS A 19 8.05 -13.13 -21.76
CA HIS A 19 9.44 -13.44 -22.05
C HIS A 19 9.95 -14.38 -20.96
N SER A 20 10.38 -15.57 -21.38
CA SER A 20 11.00 -16.61 -20.56
C SER A 20 12.08 -16.02 -19.65
N SER A 21 11.90 -16.12 -18.34
CA SER A 21 12.92 -15.77 -17.35
C SER A 21 14.12 -16.72 -17.48
N PRO A 22 15.37 -16.21 -17.48
CA PRO A 22 16.53 -17.09 -17.51
C PRO A 22 16.61 -17.88 -16.21
N LYS A 23 16.73 -19.21 -16.34
CA LYS A 23 16.95 -20.12 -15.22
C LYS A 23 18.25 -19.75 -14.52
N PHE A 24 18.19 -19.25 -13.29
CA PHE A 24 19.37 -19.17 -12.43
C PHE A 24 19.64 -20.55 -11.85
N SER A 25 20.73 -21.19 -12.29
CA SER A 25 21.30 -22.38 -11.66
C SER A 25 22.42 -21.93 -10.73
N MET A 26 22.27 -22.17 -9.43
CA MET A 26 23.36 -21.99 -8.47
C MET A 26 24.31 -23.19 -8.57
N ALA A 27 25.43 -23.02 -9.29
CA ALA A 27 26.54 -23.96 -9.21
C ALA A 27 27.29 -23.73 -7.88
N SER A 28 27.19 -24.70 -6.98
CA SER A 28 28.03 -24.78 -5.78
C SER A 28 29.48 -25.04 -6.18
N MET A 29 30.39 -24.12 -5.85
CA MET A 29 31.83 -24.33 -5.93
C MET A 29 32.43 -24.19 -4.52
N HIS A 30 32.66 -25.34 -3.87
CA HIS A 30 33.66 -25.43 -2.83
C HIS A 30 35.04 -25.19 -3.46
N ARG A 31 35.63 -24.01 -3.21
CA ARG A 31 37.09 -23.86 -3.24
C ARG A 31 37.54 -22.73 -2.32
N SER A 32 38.09 -23.14 -1.17
CA SER A 32 38.88 -22.29 -0.28
C SER A 32 40.13 -21.78 -1.03
N VAL A 33 40.24 -20.46 -1.18
CA VAL A 33 41.49 -19.74 -1.41
C VAL A 33 41.39 -18.38 -0.71
N SER A 34 42.15 -18.22 0.37
CA SER A 34 42.37 -16.93 1.04
C SER A 34 42.99 -15.90 0.10
N ARG A 35 42.41 -14.69 0.03
CA ARG A 35 43.15 -13.46 -0.30
C ARG A 35 42.36 -12.18 0.06
N GLU A 36 42.95 -11.45 1.00
CA GLU A 36 43.03 -9.98 1.14
C GLU A 36 41.74 -9.12 1.06
N ILE A 37 41.31 -8.62 2.22
CA ILE A 37 40.24 -7.61 2.34
C ILE A 37 40.78 -6.25 1.87
N LYS A 38 40.50 -5.88 0.61
CA LYS A 38 40.49 -4.49 0.18
C LYS A 38 39.09 -3.92 0.41
N ASN A 39 38.99 -3.03 1.39
CA ASN A 39 37.77 -2.34 1.77
C ASN A 39 37.40 -1.28 0.72
N THR A 40 36.87 -1.69 -0.43
CA THR A 40 36.27 -0.77 -1.39
C THR A 40 34.82 -0.51 -0.97
N LYS A 41 34.59 0.59 -0.26
CA LYS A 41 33.26 1.22 -0.17
C LYS A 41 32.82 1.59 -1.59
N LYS A 42 32.19 0.66 -2.31
CA LYS A 42 31.37 1.00 -3.48
C LYS A 42 30.08 1.58 -2.94
N THR A 43 30.04 2.91 -2.80
CA THR A 43 28.78 3.63 -2.72
C THR A 43 28.06 3.38 -4.04
N SER A 44 27.03 2.52 -4.02
CA SER A 44 26.06 2.41 -5.10
C SER A 44 25.27 3.71 -5.14
N SER A 45 25.81 4.74 -5.79
CA SER A 45 25.07 5.97 -6.05
C SER A 45 24.08 5.69 -7.16
N SER A 46 22.85 5.34 -6.78
CA SER A 46 21.71 5.44 -7.69
C SER A 46 21.69 6.86 -8.28
N PRO A 47 21.40 7.05 -9.58
CA PRO A 47 21.29 8.38 -10.16
C PRO A 47 20.26 9.17 -9.37
N ARG A 48 20.67 10.26 -8.70
CA ARG A 48 19.74 11.15 -8.01
C ARG A 48 18.84 11.77 -9.09
N LYS A 49 17.58 11.35 -9.14
CA LYS A 49 16.57 12.11 -9.87
C LYS A 49 16.54 13.52 -9.28
N VAL A 50 16.65 14.53 -10.13
CA VAL A 50 16.51 15.93 -9.71
C VAL A 50 15.08 16.11 -9.19
N GLN A 51 14.94 16.65 -7.99
CA GLN A 51 13.64 16.92 -7.41
C GLN A 51 13.01 18.12 -8.12
N VAL A 52 11.91 17.88 -8.82
CA VAL A 52 11.06 18.92 -9.43
C VAL A 52 9.79 19.01 -8.60
N THR A 53 9.46 20.22 -8.14
CA THR A 53 8.23 20.51 -7.40
C THR A 53 7.41 21.55 -8.15
N HIS A 54 6.09 21.57 -7.93
CA HIS A 54 5.18 22.59 -8.47
C HIS A 54 5.27 22.76 -10.01
N SER A 55 5.32 21.65 -10.75
CA SER A 55 5.39 21.69 -12.22
C SER A 55 4.08 22.13 -12.89
N MET A 56 2.97 22.16 -12.14
CA MET A 56 1.68 22.62 -12.65
C MET A 56 1.63 24.16 -12.67
N PRO A 57 1.23 24.79 -13.80
CA PRO A 57 1.03 26.24 -13.83
C PRO A 57 0.02 26.72 -12.76
N PRO A 58 0.30 27.80 -12.01
CA PRO A 58 -0.54 28.23 -10.89
C PRO A 58 -2.01 28.48 -11.24
N HIS A 59 -2.30 28.98 -12.45
CA HIS A 59 -3.68 29.24 -12.88
C HIS A 59 -4.53 27.96 -12.99
N LYS A 60 -3.92 26.79 -13.12
CA LYS A 60 -4.65 25.51 -13.17
C LYS A 60 -5.15 25.05 -11.81
N ILE A 61 -4.65 25.62 -10.71
CA ILE A 61 -5.16 25.36 -9.36
C ILE A 61 -6.65 25.73 -9.27
N GLU A 62 -7.07 26.78 -9.99
CA GLU A 62 -8.46 27.23 -10.00
C GLU A 62 -9.44 26.17 -10.54
N ILE A 63 -8.97 25.25 -11.39
CA ILE A 63 -9.78 24.14 -11.89
C ILE A 63 -10.23 23.26 -10.72
N PHE A 64 -9.31 22.89 -9.82
CA PHE A 64 -9.63 22.04 -8.67
C PHE A 64 -10.58 22.72 -7.70
N LYS A 65 -10.41 24.04 -7.48
CA LYS A 65 -11.36 24.84 -6.69
C LYS A 65 -12.75 24.87 -7.32
N SER A 66 -12.85 25.00 -8.65
CA SER A 66 -14.14 24.98 -9.35
C SER A 66 -14.83 23.61 -9.32
N MET A 67 -14.08 22.54 -9.03
CA MET A 67 -14.58 21.16 -8.98
C MET A 67 -15.08 20.71 -7.60
N GLU A 68 -14.95 21.51 -6.54
CA GLU A 68 -15.28 21.10 -5.16
C GLU A 68 -16.69 20.49 -5.01
N ASN A 69 -17.72 21.13 -5.57
CA ASN A 69 -19.10 20.62 -5.55
C ASN A 69 -19.22 19.31 -6.35
N TRP A 70 -18.54 19.23 -7.49
CA TRP A 70 -18.55 18.01 -8.30
C TRP A 70 -17.89 16.84 -7.54
N VAL A 71 -16.82 17.10 -6.80
CA VAL A 71 -16.15 16.10 -5.96
C VAL A 71 -17.08 15.63 -4.84
N GLU A 72 -17.78 16.55 -4.20
CA GLU A 72 -18.78 16.21 -3.18
C GLU A 72 -19.84 15.25 -3.74
N GLU A 73 -20.39 15.57 -4.91
CA GLU A 73 -21.48 14.81 -5.52
C GLU A 73 -21.04 13.50 -6.19
N ASN A 74 -19.78 13.39 -6.64
CA ASN A 74 -19.33 12.28 -7.51
C ASN A 74 -18.15 11.48 -6.96
N VAL A 75 -17.37 12.03 -6.04
CA VAL A 75 -16.20 11.34 -5.46
C VAL A 75 -16.48 10.92 -4.02
N LEU A 76 -16.98 11.83 -3.18
CA LEU A 76 -17.23 11.53 -1.76
C LEU A 76 -18.31 10.46 -1.56
N ILE A 77 -19.20 10.27 -2.54
CA ILE A 77 -20.22 9.20 -2.53
C ILE A 77 -19.63 7.79 -2.47
N HIS A 78 -18.36 7.62 -2.84
CA HIS A 78 -17.66 6.33 -2.77
C HIS A 78 -17.08 6.05 -1.37
N LEU A 79 -17.03 7.06 -0.49
CA LEU A 79 -16.65 6.88 0.89
C LEU A 79 -17.77 6.18 1.65
N LYS A 80 -17.42 5.08 2.30
CA LYS A 80 -18.37 4.36 3.14
C LYS A 80 -18.50 5.08 4.49
N PRO A 81 -19.72 5.31 5.01
CA PRO A 81 -19.89 5.83 6.36
C PRO A 81 -19.17 4.95 7.38
N VAL A 82 -18.50 5.55 8.37
CA VAL A 82 -17.65 4.86 9.36
C VAL A 82 -18.41 3.75 10.07
N GLU A 83 -19.68 3.99 10.40
CA GLU A 83 -20.58 3.07 11.10
C GLU A 83 -20.92 1.83 10.26
N LYS A 84 -20.67 1.88 8.95
CA LYS A 84 -20.85 0.77 8.03
C LYS A 84 -19.52 0.14 7.62
N CYS A 85 -18.37 0.74 7.95
CA CYS A 85 -17.07 0.17 7.68
C CYS A 85 -16.82 -1.04 8.59
N TRP A 86 -16.21 -2.07 8.02
CA TRP A 86 -15.64 -3.14 8.85
C TRP A 86 -14.47 -2.55 9.65
N GLN A 87 -14.23 -3.09 10.84
CA GLN A 87 -13.11 -2.73 11.69
C GLN A 87 -12.17 -3.93 11.83
N PRO A 88 -10.86 -3.72 12.08
CA PRO A 88 -9.91 -4.82 12.24
C PRO A 88 -10.37 -5.88 13.27
N GLN A 89 -11.02 -5.42 14.34
CA GLN A 89 -11.54 -6.30 15.39
C GLN A 89 -12.60 -7.29 14.89
N ASP A 90 -13.32 -7.00 13.79
CA ASP A 90 -14.31 -7.92 13.21
C ASP A 90 -13.67 -9.22 12.69
N PHE A 91 -12.36 -9.20 12.42
CA PHE A 91 -11.60 -10.33 11.87
C PHE A 91 -10.55 -10.88 12.83
N LEU A 92 -10.42 -10.31 14.04
CA LEU A 92 -9.44 -10.71 15.04
C LEU A 92 -10.11 -11.39 16.24
N PRO A 93 -9.41 -12.31 16.93
CA PRO A 93 -9.88 -12.82 18.21
C PRO A 93 -10.22 -11.69 19.18
N ASP A 94 -11.41 -11.74 19.78
CA ASP A 94 -11.86 -10.72 20.73
C ASP A 94 -11.10 -10.86 22.06
N PRO A 95 -10.27 -9.87 22.45
CA PRO A 95 -9.49 -9.92 23.68
C PRO A 95 -10.34 -9.83 24.96
N ALA A 96 -11.59 -9.38 24.87
CA ALA A 96 -12.52 -9.31 25.99
C ALA A 96 -13.32 -10.61 26.22
N SER A 97 -13.20 -11.58 25.30
CA SER A 97 -13.91 -12.87 25.39
C SER A 97 -13.15 -13.88 26.23
N ASP A 98 -13.87 -14.68 27.03
CA ASP A 98 -13.30 -15.82 27.78
C ASP A 98 -12.58 -16.84 26.86
N GLY A 99 -12.96 -16.91 25.58
CA GLY A 99 -12.38 -17.79 24.58
C GLY A 99 -11.20 -17.22 23.80
N PHE A 100 -10.67 -16.04 24.17
CA PHE A 100 -9.62 -15.35 23.42
C PHE A 100 -8.40 -16.24 23.11
N HIS A 101 -7.89 -16.94 24.13
CA HIS A 101 -6.69 -17.76 23.99
C HIS A 101 -6.88 -18.96 23.06
N GLU A 102 -8.03 -19.63 23.14
CA GLU A 102 -8.39 -20.74 22.23
C GLU A 102 -8.45 -20.24 20.78
N ARG A 103 -9.09 -19.09 20.54
CA ARG A 103 -9.17 -18.49 19.20
C ARG A 103 -7.81 -18.07 18.64
N VAL A 104 -6.90 -17.60 19.49
CA VAL A 104 -5.51 -17.30 19.09
C VAL A 104 -4.77 -18.58 18.71
N GLU A 105 -4.92 -19.66 19.48
CA GLU A 105 -4.33 -20.96 19.17
C GLU A 105 -4.87 -21.51 17.84
N GLU A 106 -6.18 -21.47 17.62
CA GLU A 106 -6.82 -21.86 16.34
C GLU A 106 -6.27 -21.07 15.14
N LEU A 107 -5.99 -19.77 15.31
CA LEU A 107 -5.40 -18.94 14.26
C LEU A 107 -3.95 -19.37 13.99
N GLN A 108 -3.16 -19.60 15.03
CA GLN A 108 -1.76 -20.04 14.90
C GLN A 108 -1.64 -21.42 14.26
N GLU A 109 -2.51 -22.37 14.62
CA GLU A 109 -2.53 -23.70 14.01
C GLU A 109 -2.84 -23.64 12.51
N ARG A 110 -3.79 -22.79 12.10
CA ARG A 110 -4.06 -22.55 10.67
C ARG A 110 -2.86 -21.92 9.96
N ALA A 111 -2.18 -20.98 10.61
CA ALA A 111 -1.02 -20.30 10.06
C ALA A 111 0.17 -21.25 9.82
N LYS A 112 0.34 -22.31 10.64
CA LYS A 112 1.39 -23.34 10.43
C LYS A 112 1.25 -24.10 9.11
N GLY A 113 0.03 -24.19 8.57
CA GLY A 113 -0.25 -24.83 7.28
C GLY A 113 0.03 -23.94 6.07
N THR A 114 0.34 -22.66 6.29
CA THR A 114 0.54 -21.67 5.22
C THR A 114 2.02 -21.65 4.78
N PRO A 115 2.32 -21.71 3.47
CA PRO A 115 3.70 -21.66 2.97
C PRO A 115 4.42 -20.34 3.26
N ASP A 116 5.74 -20.38 3.47
CA ASP A 116 6.57 -19.19 3.71
C ASP A 116 6.50 -18.16 2.57
N ASP A 117 6.43 -18.62 1.32
CA ASP A 117 6.30 -17.74 0.14
C ASP A 117 5.06 -16.84 0.23
N TYR A 118 3.98 -17.33 0.85
CA TYR A 118 2.77 -16.54 1.10
C TYR A 118 3.04 -15.45 2.14
N PHE A 119 3.72 -15.79 3.23
CA PHE A 119 4.07 -14.83 4.28
C PHE A 119 5.04 -13.75 3.78
N VAL A 120 5.95 -14.04 2.85
CA VAL A 120 6.81 -13.04 2.23
C VAL A 120 5.99 -11.96 1.54
N VAL A 121 4.98 -12.36 0.75
CA VAL A 121 4.09 -11.42 0.07
C VAL A 121 3.21 -10.68 1.07
N LEU A 122 2.58 -11.39 2.01
CA LEU A 122 1.69 -10.80 3.00
C LEU A 122 2.39 -9.77 3.90
N VAL A 123 3.62 -10.07 4.35
CA VAL A 123 4.43 -9.13 5.14
C VAL A 123 4.85 -7.93 4.30
N GLY A 124 5.16 -8.15 3.01
CA GLY A 124 5.43 -7.05 2.07
C GLY A 124 4.24 -6.11 1.89
N GLU A 125 3.03 -6.66 1.77
CA GLU A 125 1.77 -5.89 1.74
C GLU A 125 1.58 -5.12 3.05
N MET A 126 1.69 -5.78 4.21
CA MET A 126 1.57 -5.12 5.51
C MET A 126 2.55 -3.95 5.68
N ILE A 127 3.83 -4.12 5.32
CA ILE A 127 4.83 -3.04 5.39
C ILE A 127 4.45 -1.86 4.50
N THR A 128 3.87 -2.13 3.34
CA THR A 128 3.43 -1.10 2.40
C THR A 128 2.21 -0.36 2.97
N GLU A 129 1.20 -1.07 3.48
CA GLU A 129 0.01 -0.46 4.11
C GLU A 129 0.37 0.39 5.35
N GLU A 130 1.33 -0.04 6.17
CA GLU A 130 1.81 0.70 7.34
C GLU A 130 2.59 1.98 6.99
N ALA A 131 2.99 2.16 5.72
CA ALA A 131 3.61 3.40 5.24
C ALA A 131 2.59 4.53 4.98
N LEU A 132 1.34 4.38 5.44
CA LEU A 132 0.23 5.31 5.26
C LEU A 132 0.57 6.81 5.50
N PRO A 133 1.33 7.20 6.54
CA PRO A 133 1.70 8.62 6.73
C PRO A 133 2.46 9.21 5.53
N THR A 134 3.23 8.38 4.82
CA THR A 134 3.93 8.77 3.59
C THR A 134 2.94 9.02 2.46
N TYR A 135 1.93 8.16 2.29
CA TYR A 135 0.93 8.30 1.23
C TYR A 135 0.06 9.53 1.43
N GLN A 136 -0.39 9.80 2.66
CA GLN A 136 -1.14 11.01 2.96
C GLN A 136 -0.30 12.27 2.70
N THR A 137 0.98 12.25 3.09
CA THR A 137 1.93 13.35 2.79
C THR A 137 2.08 13.54 1.28
N GLN A 138 2.17 12.46 0.50
CA GLN A 138 2.28 12.52 -0.96
C GLN A 138 1.05 13.14 -1.61
N ILE A 139 -0.15 12.94 -1.06
CA ILE A 139 -1.36 13.62 -1.55
C ILE A 139 -1.34 15.10 -1.13
N ASN A 140 -0.93 15.40 0.10
CA ASN A 140 -0.86 16.77 0.61
C ASN A 140 0.25 17.64 -0.01
N ILE A 141 1.09 17.11 -0.91
CA ILE A 141 1.99 17.92 -1.75
C ILE A 141 1.41 18.24 -3.13
N ILE A 142 0.25 17.68 -3.49
CA ILE A 142 -0.40 17.92 -4.78
C ILE A 142 -1.08 19.29 -4.76
N ASP A 143 -0.67 20.15 -5.68
CA ASP A 143 -1.24 21.49 -5.83
C ASP A 143 -2.72 21.43 -6.20
N GLY A 144 -3.54 22.19 -5.46
CA GLY A 144 -4.99 22.29 -5.69
C GLY A 144 -5.87 21.32 -4.91
N VAL A 145 -5.29 20.29 -4.29
CA VAL A 145 -6.05 19.31 -3.47
C VAL A 145 -5.54 19.16 -2.03
N ARG A 146 -4.35 19.71 -1.72
CA ARG A 146 -3.74 19.71 -0.38
C ARG A 146 -4.71 20.20 0.70
N ASP A 147 -4.68 19.53 1.85
CA ASP A 147 -5.24 20.06 3.09
C ASP A 147 -4.28 21.07 3.74
N GLU A 148 -4.62 22.36 3.68
CA GLU A 148 -3.78 23.45 4.19
C GLU A 148 -3.77 23.56 5.73
N THR A 149 -4.77 23.00 6.41
CA THR A 149 -4.93 23.15 7.86
C THR A 149 -4.92 21.83 8.64
N GLY A 150 -4.97 20.70 7.93
CA GLY A 150 -5.19 19.37 8.51
C GLY A 150 -6.66 19.11 8.89
N ALA A 151 -7.54 20.09 8.67
CA ALA A 151 -8.97 20.01 8.92
C ALA A 151 -9.77 20.89 7.95
N SER A 152 -9.24 21.16 6.74
CA SER A 152 -9.93 21.98 5.75
C SER A 152 -11.30 21.38 5.41
N PRO A 153 -12.36 22.21 5.28
CA PRO A 153 -13.70 21.75 4.93
C PRO A 153 -13.86 21.46 3.42
N SER A 154 -12.84 21.70 2.59
CA SER A 154 -12.90 21.36 1.16
C SER A 154 -13.18 19.87 0.92
N SER A 155 -13.87 19.55 -0.16
CA SER A 155 -14.17 18.18 -0.58
C SER A 155 -12.90 17.38 -0.83
N TRP A 156 -11.87 17.98 -1.43
CA TRP A 156 -10.56 17.32 -1.63
C TRP A 156 -9.85 16.95 -0.33
N ALA A 157 -9.83 17.86 0.65
CA ALA A 157 -9.25 17.58 1.96
C ALA A 157 -10.07 16.54 2.74
N THR A 158 -11.40 16.58 2.63
CA THR A 158 -12.28 15.57 3.23
C THR A 158 -12.00 14.18 2.66
N TRP A 159 -11.87 14.06 1.34
CA TRP A 159 -11.45 12.82 0.68
C TRP A 159 -10.07 12.33 1.16
N THR A 160 -9.11 13.24 1.34
CA THR A 160 -7.74 12.89 1.76
C THR A 160 -7.65 12.39 3.20
N ARG A 161 -8.62 12.75 4.06
CA ARG A 161 -8.66 12.33 5.47
C ARG A 161 -9.58 11.13 5.75
N ALA A 162 -10.50 10.85 4.84
CA ALA A 162 -11.45 9.74 4.97
C ALA A 162 -10.77 8.39 4.75
#